data_AF-A0A1A3FW15-F1
#
_entry.id   AF-A0A1A3FW15-F1
#
_cell.length_a   1.000
_cell.length_b   1.000
_cell.length_c   1.000
_cell.angle_alpha   90.00
_cell.angle_beta   90.00
_cell.angle_gamma   90.00
#
_symmetry.space_group_name_H-M   'P 1'
#
loop_
_entity.id
_entity.type
_entity.pdbx_description
1 polymer ?
#
loop_
_entity_poly.entity_id
_entity_poly.type
_entity_poly.pdbx_seq_one_letter_code
_entity_poly.pdbx_strand_id
1 'polypeptide(L)' 'MRVLQPTTWAGRLIKIMATRKRPSPEQIVRKLLAADWLLAEGKDTAAVCCELGVSEGTYHRWRN' A
#
# COMPACT_ATOMS: atom_id res chain seq x y z
N MET A 1 -10.32 45.04 7.86
CA MET A 1 -10.59 43.92 8.79
C MET A 1 -10.19 42.62 8.09
N ARG A 2 -9.04 42.02 8.41
CA ARG A 2 -8.57 40.74 7.84
C ARG A 2 -8.89 39.62 8.82
N VAL A 3 -9.79 38.72 8.46
CA VAL A 3 -10.01 37.48 9.20
C VAL A 3 -8.96 36.49 8.71
N LEU A 4 -7.87 36.36 9.47
CA LEU A 4 -6.87 35.32 9.26
C LEU A 4 -7.52 33.98 9.67
N GLN A 5 -7.81 33.11 8.71
CA GLN A 5 -8.35 31.79 9.03
C GLN A 5 -7.28 30.92 9.72
N PRO A 6 -7.62 30.22 10.81
CA PRO A 6 -6.70 29.36 11.53
C PRO A 6 -6.51 28.01 10.81
N THR A 7 -5.27 27.78 10.37
CA THR A 7 -4.56 26.49 10.45
C THR A 7 -5.39 25.19 10.26
N THR A 8 -5.74 24.86 9.02
CA THR A 8 -6.04 23.48 8.59
C THR A 8 -4.78 22.60 8.54
N TRP A 9 -4.09 22.47 9.68
CA TRP A 9 -2.90 21.61 9.84
C TRP A 9 -3.18 20.32 10.62
N ALA A 10 -4.40 20.16 11.15
CA ALA A 10 -4.78 18.97 11.91
C ALA A 10 -4.93 17.69 11.04
N GLY A 11 -5.25 17.82 9.75
CA GLY A 11 -5.46 16.66 8.86
C GLY A 11 -4.18 16.04 8.29
N ARG A 12 -3.06 16.78 8.26
CA ARG A 12 -1.82 16.35 7.60
C ARG A 12 -0.90 15.55 8.53
N LEU A 13 -0.97 15.82 9.84
CA LEU A 13 -0.09 15.21 10.86
C LEU A 13 -0.54 13.82 11.33
N ILE A 14 -1.84 13.52 11.33
CA ILE A 14 -2.33 12.17 11.67
C ILE A 14 -1.74 11.11 10.70
N LYS A 15 -1.50 11.51 9.44
CA LYS A 15 -0.91 10.68 8.40
C LYS A 15 0.57 10.30 8.65
N ILE A 16 1.26 11.01 9.54
CA ILE A 16 2.69 10.83 9.82
C ILE A 16 2.91 10.07 11.15
N MET A 17 1.98 10.17 12.11
CA MET A 17 2.17 9.60 13.45
C MET A 17 1.78 8.12 13.61
N ALA A 18 1.11 7.50 12.65
CA ALA A 18 0.94 6.03 12.61
C ALA A 18 2.16 5.41 11.90
N THR A 19 3.26 5.25 12.64
CA THR A 19 4.63 4.94 12.14
C THR A 19 4.83 3.51 11.58
N ARG A 20 3.88 3.03 10.76
CA ARG A 20 4.13 2.07 9.69
C ARG A 20 3.31 2.56 8.51
N LYS A 21 3.96 2.94 7.40
CA LYS A 21 3.30 3.19 6.12
C LYS A 21 2.62 1.91 5.66
N ARG A 22 1.45 1.60 6.22
CA ARG A 22 0.60 0.53 5.74
C ARG A 22 0.11 0.97 4.36
N PRO A 23 0.30 0.17 3.31
CA PRO A 23 -0.29 0.47 2.03
C PRO A 23 -1.81 0.61 2.21
N SER A 24 -2.42 1.57 1.53
CA SER A 24 -3.88 1.67 1.48
C SER A 24 -4.46 0.34 1.00
N PRO A 25 -5.62 -0.11 1.48
CA PRO A 25 -6.26 -1.33 0.97
C PRO A 25 -6.39 -1.32 -0.56
N GLU A 26 -6.65 -0.16 -1.17
CA GLU A 26 -6.66 0.00 -2.63
C GLU A 26 -5.30 -0.32 -3.29
N GLN A 27 -4.20 0.05 -2.65
CA GLN A 27 -2.85 -0.26 -3.13
C GLN A 27 -2.56 -1.76 -3.01
N ILE A 28 -3.08 -2.42 -1.97
CA ILE A 28 -2.97 -3.86 -1.80
C ILE A 28 -3.73 -4.58 -2.92
N VAL A 29 -4.97 -4.19 -3.20
CA VAL A 29 -5.78 -4.78 -4.28
C VAL A 29 -5.10 -4.61 -5.65
N ARG A 30 -4.54 -3.44 -5.95
CA ARG A 30 -3.78 -3.23 -7.20
C ARG A 30 -2.57 -4.15 -7.32
N LYS A 31 -1.85 -4.36 -6.22
CA LYS A 31 -0.70 -5.28 -6.18
C LYS A 31 -1.12 -6.75 -6.29
N LEU A 32 -2.25 -7.13 -5.68
CA LEU A 32 -2.81 -8.48 -5.81
C LEU A 32 -3.28 -8.75 -7.25
N LEU A 33 -3.93 -7.80 -7.91
CA LEU A 33 -4.32 -7.95 -9.33
C LEU A 33 -3.10 -8.09 -10.25
N ALA A 34 -2.06 -7.28 -10.02
CA ALA A 34 -0.79 -7.44 -10.74
C ALA A 34 -0.14 -8.80 -10.47
N ALA A 35 -0.24 -9.31 -9.23
CA ALA A 35 0.20 -10.65 -8.88
C ALA A 35 -0.59 -11.73 -9.66
N ASP A 36 -1.92 -11.62 -9.72
CA ASP A 36 -2.80 -12.55 -10.44
C ASP A 36 -2.48 -12.58 -11.95
N TRP A 37 -2.13 -11.45 -12.56
CA TRP A 37 -1.71 -11.41 -13.96
C TRP A 37 -0.36 -12.10 -14.19
N LEU A 38 0.61 -11.89 -13.31
CA LEU A 38 1.93 -12.53 -13.42
C LEU A 38 1.84 -14.04 -13.14
N LEU A 39 0.96 -14.46 -12.23
CA LEU A 39 0.67 -15.87 -11.98
C LEU A 39 -0.03 -16.52 -13.19
N ALA A 40 -0.94 -15.81 -13.86
CA ALA A 40 -1.58 -16.28 -15.09
C ALA A 40 -0.58 -16.46 -16.24
N GLU A 41 0.49 -15.65 -16.26
CA GLU A 41 1.62 -15.80 -17.19
C GLU A 41 2.54 -16.99 -16.85
N GLY A 42 2.27 -17.68 -15.74
CA GLY A 42 3.02 -18.86 -15.29
C GLY A 42 4.27 -18.54 -14.47
N LYS A 43 4.41 -17.31 -13.97
CA LYS A 43 5.55 -16.93 -13.13
C LYS A 43 5.38 -17.46 -11.71
N ASP A 44 6.49 -17.84 -11.09
CA ASP A 44 6.51 -18.37 -9.73
C ASP A 44 6.21 -17.28 -8.68
N THR A 45 5.61 -17.65 -7.54
CA THR A 45 5.20 -16.70 -6.49
C THR A 45 6.38 -15.90 -5.95
N ALA A 46 7.57 -16.48 -5.89
CA ALA A 46 8.81 -15.81 -5.51
C ALA A 46 9.22 -14.72 -6.52
N ALA A 47 9.08 -15.00 -7.82
CA ALA A 47 9.36 -14.03 -8.88
C ALA A 47 8.34 -12.88 -8.85
N VAL A 48 7.06 -13.18 -8.63
CA VAL A 48 5.99 -12.19 -8.46
C VAL A 48 6.23 -11.28 -7.26
N CYS A 49 6.65 -11.85 -6.13
CA CYS A 49 7.00 -11.08 -4.93
C CYS A 49 8.20 -10.13 -5.18
N CYS A 50 9.20 -10.59 -5.95
CA CYS A 50 10.34 -9.78 -6.36
C CYS A 50 9.92 -8.58 -7.23
N GLU A 51 9.12 -8.84 -8.27
CA GLU A 51 8.59 -7.81 -9.18
C GLU A 51 7.72 -6.76 -8.48
N LEU A 52 6.89 -7.19 -7.52
CA LEU A 52 6.02 -6.28 -6.76
C LEU A 52 6.78 -5.50 -5.66
N GLY A 53 8.03 -5.87 -5.38
CA GLY A 53 8.81 -5.34 -4.27
C GLY A 53 8.16 -5.64 -2.91
N VAL A 54 7.55 -6.81 -2.77
CA VAL A 54 6.81 -7.24 -1.57
C VAL A 54 7.41 -8.54 -1.07
N SER A 55 7.67 -8.64 0.23
CA SER A 55 8.12 -9.91 0.82
C SER A 55 7.00 -10.95 0.79
N GLU A 56 7.35 -12.22 0.61
CA GLU A 56 6.41 -13.34 0.58
C GLU A 56 5.51 -13.40 1.82
N GLY A 57 6.06 -13.14 3.02
CA GLY A 57 5.26 -13.04 4.25
C GLY A 57 4.23 -11.90 4.25
N THR A 58 4.46 -10.82 3.50
CA THR A 58 3.47 -9.74 3.32
C THR A 58 2.39 -10.15 2.33
N TYR A 59 2.75 -10.89 1.27
CA TYR A 59 1.80 -11.44 0.30
C TYR A 59 0.85 -12.45 0.95
N HIS A 60 1.39 -13.40 1.73
CA HIS A 60 0.55 -14.35 2.50
C HIS A 60 -0.41 -13.63 3.46
N ARG A 61 0.04 -12.55 4.09
CA ARG A 61 -0.79 -11.73 4.99
C ARG A 61 -1.90 -10.96 4.26
N TRP A 62 -1.76 -10.68 2.97
CA TRP A 62 -2.84 -10.06 2.18
C TRP A 62 -3.87 -11.08 1.69
N ARG A 63 -3.47 -12.36 1.57
CA ARG A 63 -4.34 -13.45 1.11
C ARG A 63 -5.17 -14.08 2.25
N ASN A 64 -4.74 -13.89 3.49
CA ASN A 64 -5.39 -14.40 4.72
C ASN A 64 -6.17 -13.28 5.41
#